data_AF-A0A7S3B6X8-F1
#
_entry.id   AF-A0A7S3B6X8-F1
#
_cell.length_a   1.000
_cell.length_b   1.000
_cell.length_c   1.000
_cell.angle_alpha   90.00
_cell.angle_beta   90.00
_cell.angle_gamma   90.00
#
_symmetry.space_group_name_H-M   'P 1'
#
loop_
_entity.id
_entity.type
_entity.pdbx_description
1 polymer ?
#
loop_
_entity_poly.entity_id
_entity_poly.type
_entity_poly.pdbx_seq_one_letter_code
_entity_poly.pdbx_strand_id
1 'polypeptide(L)'
;RTEGVGLAAPQVGVNVRLMVYNPEGEPGKGKEYTLVNPRIVERSEELDWFEEGCLSFPQMFGDVERPVACTVKAQDTRGKRVTLKLDGFQARVFQHEYDH
;
A
#
# COMPACT_ATOMS: atom_id res chain seq x y z
N ARG A 1 -6.80 2.55 19.25
CA ARG A 1 -7.25 2.94 17.90
C ARG A 1 -6.00 3.33 17.14
N THR A 2 -5.77 2.78 15.97
CA THR A 2 -4.65 3.16 15.09
C THR A 2 -5.18 4.08 14.00
N GLU A 3 -4.39 5.07 13.61
CA GLU A 3 -4.67 5.96 12.48
C GLU A 3 -3.77 5.53 11.33
N GLY A 4 -4.15 4.44 10.64
CA GLY A 4 -3.38 3.85 9.55
C GLY A 4 -4.06 4.05 8.21
N VAL A 5 -3.26 4.24 7.16
CA VAL A 5 -3.71 4.34 5.77
C VAL A 5 -3.54 3.03 4.99
N GLY A 6 -2.78 2.07 5.52
CA GLY A 6 -2.52 0.76 4.92
C GLY A 6 -2.32 -0.33 5.98
N LEU A 7 -2.57 -1.57 5.57
CA LEU A 7 -2.31 -2.77 6.37
C LEU A 7 -2.11 -4.01 5.48
N ALA A 8 -0.99 -4.69 5.66
CA ALA A 8 -0.70 -6.00 5.07
C ALA A 8 -1.04 -7.15 6.04
N ALA A 9 -1.50 -8.28 5.50
CA ALA A 9 -1.87 -9.45 6.30
C ALA A 9 -0.76 -9.97 7.26
N PRO A 10 0.55 -9.93 6.90
CA PRO A 10 1.62 -10.31 7.82
C PRO A 10 1.63 -9.51 9.12
N GLN A 11 1.22 -8.23 9.10
CA GLN A 11 1.18 -7.37 10.29
C GLN A 11 0.16 -7.83 11.34
N VAL A 12 -0.82 -8.63 10.94
CA VAL A 12 -1.82 -9.25 11.83
C VAL A 12 -1.60 -10.76 12.00
N GLY A 13 -0.39 -11.25 11.68
CA GLY A 13 0.02 -12.63 11.90
C GLY A 13 -0.49 -13.62 10.85
N VAL A 14 -0.97 -13.15 9.70
CA VAL A 14 -1.49 -14.00 8.63
C VAL A 14 -0.54 -13.94 7.43
N ASN A 15 0.22 -15.02 7.20
CA ASN A 15 1.22 -15.09 6.15
C ASN A 15 0.61 -15.39 4.76
N VAL A 16 -0.15 -14.45 4.22
CA VAL A 16 -0.74 -14.51 2.87
C VAL A 16 -0.53 -13.18 2.15
N ARG A 17 -0.56 -13.20 0.82
CA ARG A 17 -0.40 -12.00 -0.01
C ARG A 17 -1.72 -11.23 -0.14
N LEU A 18 -2.08 -10.51 0.91
CA LEU A 18 -3.28 -9.68 1.01
C LEU A 18 -2.91 -8.35 1.67
N MET A 19 -3.42 -7.26 1.09
CA MET A 19 -3.32 -5.93 1.68
C MET A 19 -4.63 -5.18 1.53
N VAL A 20 -4.86 -4.26 2.45
CA VAL A 20 -5.92 -3.25 2.40
C VAL A 20 -5.31 -1.88 2.60
N TYR A 21 -5.83 -0.87 1.91
CA TYR A 21 -5.42 0.51 2.16
C TYR A 21 -6.50 1.50 1.76
N ASN A 22 -6.51 2.66 2.41
CA ASN A 22 -7.30 3.84 2.08
C ASN A 22 -6.40 5.07 2.30
N PRO A 23 -5.99 5.78 1.23
CA PRO A 23 -5.12 6.94 1.34
C PRO A 23 -5.69 8.09 2.20
N GLU A 24 -7.02 8.18 2.34
CA GLU A 24 -7.65 9.19 3.19
C GLU A 24 -7.64 8.83 4.68
N GLY A 25 -7.38 7.56 5.04
CA GLY A 25 -7.30 7.10 6.44
C GLY A 25 -8.62 7.19 7.24
N GLU A 26 -9.71 7.63 6.62
CA GLU A 26 -10.99 7.90 7.29
C GLU A 26 -12.13 7.03 6.74
N PRO A 27 -12.92 6.37 7.60
CA PRO A 27 -14.09 5.61 7.17
C PRO A 27 -15.09 6.48 6.40
N GLY A 28 -15.55 5.99 5.24
CA GLY A 28 -16.51 6.70 4.40
C GLY A 28 -15.93 7.85 3.57
N LYS A 29 -14.63 8.12 3.66
CA LYS A 29 -13.91 9.03 2.77
C LYS A 29 -12.93 8.27 1.88
N GLY A 30 -12.71 8.80 0.68
CA GLY A 30 -11.79 8.21 -0.27
C GLY A 30 -12.28 6.87 -0.82
N LYS A 31 -11.32 6.03 -1.20
CA LYS A 31 -11.60 4.72 -1.77
C LYS A 31 -10.86 3.66 -0.99
N GLU A 32 -11.60 2.63 -0.61
CA GLU A 32 -11.07 1.44 0.04
C GLU A 32 -10.56 0.46 -1.02
N TYR A 33 -9.32 0.04 -0.89
CA TYR A 33 -8.69 -0.95 -1.75
C TYR A 33 -8.48 -2.24 -0.96
N THR A 34 -8.78 -3.37 -1.60
CA THR A 34 -8.44 -4.71 -1.12
C THR A 34 -7.80 -5.46 -2.26
N LEU A 35 -6.51 -5.76 -2.12
CA LEU A 35 -5.71 -6.35 -3.18
C LEU A 35 -5.18 -7.72 -2.75
N VAL A 36 -5.54 -8.73 -3.51
CA VAL A 36 -5.12 -10.11 -3.33
C VAL A 36 -4.05 -10.43 -4.38
N ASN A 37 -2.97 -11.10 -3.97
CA ASN A 37 -1.85 -11.47 -4.82
C ASN A 37 -1.26 -10.31 -5.66
N PRO A 38 -1.07 -9.10 -5.10
CA PRO A 38 -0.59 -7.96 -5.87
C PRO A 38 0.82 -8.21 -6.42
N ARG A 39 1.12 -7.66 -7.60
CA ARG A 39 2.44 -7.67 -8.23
C ARG A 39 2.68 -6.34 -8.91
N ILE A 40 3.80 -5.69 -8.58
CA ILE A 40 4.28 -4.54 -9.33
C ILE A 40 4.82 -5.02 -10.67
N VAL A 41 4.31 -4.46 -11.76
CA VAL A 41 4.75 -4.78 -13.13
C VAL A 41 5.56 -3.65 -13.77
N GLU A 42 5.51 -2.45 -13.20
CA GLU A 42 6.23 -1.26 -13.67
C GLU A 42 6.39 -0.29 -12.50
N ARG A 43 7.50 0.46 -12.49
CA ARG A 43 7.79 1.56 -11.56
C ARG A 43 8.27 2.75 -12.36
N SER A 44 7.98 3.97 -11.89
CA SER A 44 8.60 5.17 -12.45
C SER A 44 10.10 5.20 -12.20
N GLU A 45 10.83 5.88 -13.08
CA GLU A 45 12.24 6.21 -12.85
C GLU A 45 12.40 7.37 -11.85
N GLU A 46 11.41 8.28 -11.83
CA GLU A 46 11.36 9.36 -10.84
C GLU A 46 11.15 8.81 -9.44
N LEU A 47 11.97 9.28 -8.51
CA LEU A 47 12.00 8.90 -7.10
C LEU A 47 11.68 10.12 -6.23
N ASP A 48 11.03 9.88 -5.09
CA ASP A 48 10.82 10.87 -4.04
C ASP A 48 11.17 10.31 -2.66
N TRP A 49 11.63 11.21 -1.79
CA TRP A 49 11.82 10.95 -0.37
C TRP A 49 10.56 11.38 0.38
N PHE A 50 10.08 10.52 1.27
CA PHE A 50 8.93 10.82 2.12
C PHE A 50 9.11 10.17 3.49
N GLU A 51 8.70 10.87 4.56
CA GLU A 51 8.73 10.33 5.91
C GLU A 51 7.63 9.26 6.06
N GLU A 52 8.04 8.01 6.28
CA GLU A 52 7.12 6.89 6.50
C GLU A 52 7.07 6.49 7.96
N GLY A 53 5.86 6.16 8.43
CA GLY A 53 5.61 5.43 9.67
C GLY A 53 5.01 4.05 9.38
N CYS A 54 5.03 3.15 10.36
CA CYS A 54 4.45 1.82 10.22
C CYS A 54 3.72 1.39 11.49
N LEU A 55 2.54 0.78 11.35
CA LEU A 55 1.79 0.24 12.49
C LEU A 55 2.54 -0.87 13.24
N SER A 56 3.47 -1.57 12.57
CA SER A 56 4.35 -2.57 13.17
C SER A 56 5.48 -1.96 14.01
N PHE A 57 5.75 -0.66 13.86
CA PHE A 57 6.82 0.07 14.51
C PHE A 57 6.30 1.37 15.14
N PRO A 58 5.57 1.30 16.26
CA PRO A 58 4.94 2.47 16.86
C PRO A 58 5.96 3.56 17.21
N GLN A 59 5.62 4.82 16.90
CA GLN A 59 6.43 6.02 17.18
C GLN A 59 7.78 6.11 16.45
N MET A 60 8.03 5.22 15.47
CA MET A 60 9.19 5.33 14.60
C MET A 60 8.79 5.88 13.23
N PHE A 61 9.54 6.88 12.79
CA PHE A 61 9.39 7.53 11.50
C PHE A 61 10.76 7.66 10.85
N GLY A 62 10.81 7.64 9.52
CA GLY A 62 12.05 7.86 8.79
C GLY A 62 11.81 8.12 7.30
N ASP A 63 12.72 8.88 6.70
CA ASP A 63 12.68 9.16 5.27
C ASP A 63 13.02 7.91 4.45
N VAL A 64 12.16 7.58 3.49
CA VAL A 64 12.34 6.44 2.57
C VAL A 64 12.24 6.94 1.13
N GLU A 65 13.23 6.60 0.30
CA GLU A 65 13.20 6.85 -1.13
C GLU A 65 12.39 5.77 -1.86
N ARG A 66 11.40 6.17 -2.67
CA ARG A 66 10.65 5.24 -3.52
C ARG A 66 10.30 5.86 -4.88
N PRO A 67 9.98 5.03 -5.88
CA PRO A 67 9.33 5.48 -7.10
C PRO A 67 8.03 6.24 -6.83
N VAL A 68 7.85 7.38 -7.48
CA VAL A 68 6.64 8.21 -7.35
C VAL A 68 5.38 7.54 -7.91
N ALA A 69 5.54 6.55 -8.80
CA ALA A 69 4.43 5.82 -9.41
C ALA A 69 4.77 4.35 -9.66
N CYS A 70 3.73 3.51 -9.70
CA CYS A 70 3.85 2.11 -10.10
C CYS A 70 2.57 1.58 -10.78
N THR A 71 2.74 0.60 -11.66
CA THR A 71 1.63 -0.18 -12.24
C THR A 71 1.56 -1.53 -11.52
N VAL A 72 0.37 -1.89 -11.05
CA VAL A 72 0.11 -3.08 -10.25
C VAL A 72 -0.91 -3.98 -10.93
N LYS A 73 -0.65 -5.30 -10.93
CA LYS A 73 -1.65 -6.32 -11.22
C LYS A 73 -2.02 -7.06 -9.94
N ALA A 74 -3.31 -7.22 -9.68
CA ALA A 74 -3.82 -7.90 -8.49
C ALA A 74 -5.15 -8.61 -8.78
N GLN A 75 -5.76 -9.17 -7.75
CA GLN A 75 -7.13 -9.66 -7.75
C GLN A 75 -7.96 -8.91 -6.69
N ASP A 76 -9.24 -8.73 -6.95
CA ASP A 76 -10.19 -8.31 -5.92
C ASP A 76 -10.62 -9.49 -5.01
N THR A 77 -11.47 -9.22 -4.04
CA THR A 77 -12.01 -10.23 -3.10
C THR A 77 -12.84 -11.33 -3.76
N ARG A 78 -13.25 -11.14 -5.03
CA ARG A 78 -13.97 -12.13 -5.84
C ARG A 78 -13.05 -12.86 -6.82
N GLY A 79 -11.74 -12.61 -6.75
CA GLY A 79 -10.73 -13.22 -7.63
C GLY A 79 -10.63 -12.58 -9.02
N LYS A 80 -11.41 -11.53 -9.30
CA LYS A 80 -11.35 -10.82 -10.59
C LYS A 80 -10.03 -10.08 -10.70
N ARG A 81 -9.35 -10.25 -11.83
CA ARG A 81 -8.08 -9.55 -12.10
C ARG A 81 -8.32 -8.06 -12.28
N VAL A 82 -7.48 -7.26 -11.64
CA VAL A 82 -7.45 -5.80 -11.74
C VAL A 82 -6.05 -5.31 -12.07
N THR A 83 -5.97 -4.23 -12.83
CA THR A 83 -4.74 -3.48 -13.08
C THR A 83 -4.95 -2.07 -12.56
N LEU A 84 -4.02 -1.58 -11.74
CA LEU A 84 -4.05 -0.26 -11.15
C LEU A 84 -2.80 0.50 -11.60
N LYS A 85 -2.97 1.76 -12.00
CA LYS A 85 -1.88 2.72 -12.13
C LYS A 85 -1.96 3.63 -10.93
N LEU A 86 -0.90 3.64 -10.14
CA LEU A 86 -0.82 4.35 -8.86
C LEU A 86 0.26 5.41 -8.97
N ASP A 87 0.00 6.59 -8.45
CA ASP A 87 0.95 7.69 -8.31
C ASP A 87 0.81 8.36 -6.93
N GLY A 88 1.76 9.23 -6.62
CA GLY A 88 1.79 10.07 -5.42
C GLY A 88 1.62 9.26 -4.12
N PHE A 89 0.81 9.77 -3.21
CA PHE A 89 0.63 9.16 -1.89
C PHE A 89 0.01 7.76 -1.97
N GLN A 90 -0.84 7.47 -2.96
CA GLN A 90 -1.39 6.12 -3.11
C GLN A 90 -0.32 5.11 -3.56
N ALA A 91 0.59 5.50 -4.45
CA ALA A 91 1.73 4.66 -4.82
C ALA A 91 2.67 4.41 -3.64
N ARG A 92 2.88 5.43 -2.80
CA ARG A 92 3.67 5.36 -1.57
C ARG A 92 3.11 4.31 -0.60
N VAL A 93 1.83 4.45 -0.24
CA VAL A 93 1.15 3.51 0.67
C VAL A 93 1.19 2.09 0.10
N PHE A 94 0.85 1.92 -1.18
CA PHE A 94 0.89 0.60 -1.80
C PHE A 94 2.28 -0.04 -1.75
N GLN A 95 3.35 0.71 -2.06
CA GLN A 95 4.71 0.18 -2.05
C GLN A 95 5.16 -0.20 -0.64
N HIS A 96 4.78 0.57 0.38
CA HIS A 96 4.99 0.21 1.78
C HIS A 96 4.34 -1.13 2.12
N GLU A 97 3.04 -1.28 1.83
CA GLU A 97 2.32 -2.52 2.11
C GLU A 97 2.81 -3.71 1.26
N TYR A 98 3.40 -3.45 0.09
CA TYR A 98 3.95 -4.48 -0.79
C TYR A 98 5.25 -5.10 -0.23
N ASP A 99 6.00 -4.36 0.58
CA ASP A 99 7.24 -4.84 1.19
C ASP A 99 7.01 -5.69 2.46
N HIS A 100 5.82 -5.64 3.07
CA HIS A 100 5.40 -6.54 4.16
C HIS A 100 5.08 -7.96 3.66
#